data_AF-A0A392RY59-F1
#
_entry.id   AF-A0A392RY59-F1
#
_cell.length_a   1.000
_cell.length_b   1.000
_cell.length_c   1.000
_cell.angle_alpha   90.00
_cell.angle_beta   90.00
_cell.angle_gamma   90.00
#
_symmetry.space_group_name_H-M   'P 1'
#
loop_
_entity.id
_entity.type
_entity.pdbx_description
1 polymer ?
#
loop_
_entity_poly.entity_id
_entity_poly.type
_entity_poly.pdbx_seq_one_letter_code
_entity_poly.pdbx_strand_id
1 'polypeptide(L)'
;MCSFCIVPFTRGRERSRPVDSIVREVGELWKEGVKEVTLLGQNVNSYNDASVIEKEAEPGSNWKLSEGFSSISKVRTTGLRFADLLDRLSLEFPEMRFRFTSPHPKDFPDEL
;
A
#
# COMPACT_ATOMS: atom_id res chain seq x y z
N MET A 1 -10.03 -9.69 11.69
CA MET A 1 -10.66 -8.70 12.60
C MET A 1 -9.96 -8.83 13.94
N CYS A 2 -9.37 -7.74 14.44
CA CYS A 2 -8.71 -7.75 15.74
C CYS A 2 -9.76 -7.64 16.84
N SER A 3 -9.76 -8.57 17.81
CA SER A 3 -10.80 -8.67 18.84
C SER A 3 -10.84 -7.49 19.81
N PHE A 4 -9.73 -6.75 19.93
CA PHE A 4 -9.57 -5.63 20.86
C PHE A 4 -9.43 -4.26 20.19
N CYS A 5 -9.44 -4.19 18.85
CA CYS A 5 -9.24 -2.94 18.14
C CYS A 5 -10.55 -2.15 17.99
N ILE A 6 -10.63 -0.98 18.64
CA ILE A 6 -11.79 -0.08 18.56
C ILE A 6 -11.84 0.74 17.25
N VAL A 7 -10.72 0.84 16.54
CA VAL A 7 -10.53 1.76 15.41
C VAL A 7 -11.57 1.61 14.29
N PRO A 8 -12.02 0.41 13.89
CA PRO A 8 -13.06 0.28 12.86
C PRO A 8 -14.37 0.97 13.21
N PHE A 9 -14.68 1.10 14.50
CA PHE A 9 -15.92 1.73 14.98
C PHE A 9 -15.77 3.25 15.15
N THR A 10 -14.58 3.73 15.50
CA THR A 10 -14.34 5.16 15.75
C THR A 10 -13.86 5.93 14.53
N ARG A 11 -13.11 5.28 13.63
CA ARG A 11 -12.58 5.89 12.40
C ARG A 11 -13.29 5.44 11.13
N GLY A 12 -14.23 4.50 11.26
CA GLY A 12 -15.00 3.96 10.15
C GLY A 12 -14.23 2.92 9.33
N ARG A 13 -14.75 2.61 8.15
CA ARG A 13 -14.14 1.66 7.22
C ARG A 13 -12.81 2.21 6.68
N GLU A 14 -11.84 1.31 6.53
CA GLU A 14 -10.55 1.62 5.91
C GLU A 14 -10.72 2.21 4.51
N ARG A 15 -9.88 3.18 4.18
CA ARG A 15 -9.83 3.85 2.88
C ARG A 15 -8.38 4.08 2.50
N SER A 16 -8.03 3.71 1.28
CA SER A 16 -6.74 4.01 0.68
C SER A 16 -6.78 5.40 0.06
N ARG A 17 -5.71 6.18 0.24
CA ARG A 17 -5.52 7.43 -0.51
C ARG A 17 -5.08 7.10 -1.94
N PRO A 18 -5.47 7.89 -2.95
CA PRO A 18 -4.96 7.73 -4.31
C PRO A 18 -3.43 7.82 -4.38
N VAL A 19 -2.80 6.99 -5.20
CA VAL A 19 -1.34 6.94 -5.38
C VAL A 19 -0.81 8.33 -5.77
N ASP A 20 -1.43 8.98 -6.76
CA ASP A 20 -1.01 10.31 -7.21
C ASP A 20 -1.09 11.37 -6.10
N SER A 21 -2.04 11.23 -5.18
CA SER A 21 -2.12 12.14 -4.04
C SER A 21 -0.94 11.98 -3.08
N ILE A 22 -0.46 10.75 -2.87
CA ILE A 22 0.68 10.46 -1.99
C ILE A 22 1.96 10.88 -2.68
N VAL A 23 2.14 10.51 -3.95
CA VAL A 23 3.32 10.88 -4.76
C VAL A 23 3.50 12.39 -4.81
N ARG A 24 2.41 13.17 -4.98
CA ARG A 24 2.48 14.63 -4.97
C ARG A 24 2.98 15.19 -3.63
N GLU A 25 2.42 14.71 -2.51
CA GLU A 25 2.83 15.14 -1.17
C GLU A 25 4.30 14.81 -0.91
N VAL A 26 4.73 13.62 -1.33
CA VAL A 26 6.14 13.21 -1.25
C VAL A 26 7.04 14.12 -2.13
N GLY A 27 6.58 14.49 -3.32
CA GLY A 27 7.29 15.42 -4.19
C GLY A 27 7.40 16.84 -3.64
N GLU A 28 6.44 17.29 -2.84
CA GLU A 28 6.54 18.55 -2.09
C GLU A 28 7.63 18.46 -1.01
N LEU A 29 7.63 17.38 -0.22
CA LEU A 29 8.68 17.13 0.79
C LEU A 29 10.08 17.00 0.19
N TRP A 30 10.20 16.33 -0.97
CA TRP A 30 11.46 16.24 -1.70
C TRP A 30 12.00 17.62 -2.08
N LYS A 31 11.15 18.51 -2.58
CA LYS A 31 11.54 19.90 -2.95
C LYS A 31 12.00 20.71 -1.75
N GLU A 32 11.46 20.41 -0.57
CA GLU A 32 11.90 21.00 0.71
C GLU A 32 13.22 20.40 1.22
N GLY A 33 13.77 19.39 0.54
CA GLY A 33 15.04 18.76 0.90
C GLY A 33 14.91 17.67 1.96
N VAL A 34 13.70 17.18 2.22
CA VAL A 34 13.48 16.02 3.11
C VAL A 34 14.16 14.79 2.52
N LYS A 35 14.88 14.05 3.36
CA LYS A 35 15.65 12.86 2.95
C LYS A 35 15.04 11.53 3.40
N GLU A 36 14.07 11.55 4.32
CA GLU A 36 13.41 10.35 4.83
C GLU A 36 11.90 10.60 5.01
N VAL A 37 11.08 9.70 4.47
CA VAL A 37 9.62 9.70 4.62
C VAL A 37 9.18 8.36 5.20
N THR A 38 8.33 8.40 6.23
CA THR A 38 7.70 7.20 6.79
C THR A 38 6.23 7.14 6.36
N LEU A 39 5.88 6.12 5.58
CA LEU A 39 4.51 5.81 5.19
C LEU A 39 3.78 5.16 6.36
N LEU A 40 2.68 5.79 6.78
CA LEU A 40 1.87 5.34 7.91
C LEU A 40 0.48 4.93 7.45
N GLY A 41 -0.02 3.82 7.99
CA GLY A 41 -1.36 3.30 7.76
C GLY A 41 -1.80 2.38 8.89
N GLN A 42 -3.11 2.18 9.05
CA GLN A 42 -3.62 1.20 10.04
C GLN A 42 -3.19 -0.22 9.67
N ASN A 43 -3.37 -0.57 8.40
CA ASN A 43 -2.74 -1.70 7.76
C ASN A 43 -2.23 -1.27 6.39
N VAL A 44 -0.92 -1.03 6.27
CA VAL A 44 -0.32 -0.67 4.98
C VAL A 44 -0.49 -1.78 3.94
N ASN A 45 -0.65 -3.03 4.37
CA ASN A 45 -0.81 -4.18 3.47
C ASN A 45 -2.22 -4.29 2.88
N SER A 46 -3.20 -3.58 3.45
CA SER A 46 -4.54 -3.45 2.86
C SER A 46 -4.62 -2.33 1.81
N TYR A 47 -3.54 -1.58 1.58
CA TYR A 47 -3.57 -0.47 0.64
C TYR A 47 -3.96 -0.95 -0.76
N ASN A 48 -5.03 -0.36 -1.26
CA ASN A 48 -5.64 -0.65 -2.54
C ASN A 48 -6.26 0.63 -3.07
N ASP A 49 -5.58 1.28 -4.01
CA ASP A 49 -6.08 2.46 -4.69
C ASP A 49 -6.95 2.08 -5.88
N ALA A 50 -8.26 2.21 -5.70
CA ALA A 50 -9.26 1.95 -6.73
C ALA A 50 -9.52 3.15 -7.65
N SER A 51 -8.79 4.27 -7.51
CA SER A 51 -8.99 5.46 -8.35
C SER A 51 -8.49 5.28 -9.78
N VAL A 52 -7.50 4.40 -9.97
CA VAL A 52 -6.99 4.03 -11.29
C VAL A 52 -7.58 2.68 -11.69
N ILE A 53 -8.73 2.72 -12.36
CA ILE A 53 -9.24 1.55 -13.09
C ILE A 53 -8.53 1.56 -14.44
N GLU A 54 -7.32 1.00 -14.51
CA GLU A 54 -6.72 0.75 -15.82
C GLU A 54 -7.55 -0.32 -16.55
N LYS A 55 -7.96 0.02 -17.78
CA LYS A 55 -8.78 -0.79 -18.67
C LYS A 55 -8.07 -2.03 -19.23
N GLU A 56 -6.88 -2.36 -18.76
CA GLU A 56 -6.07 -3.49 -19.25
C GLU A 56 -5.36 -4.22 -18.09
N ALA A 57 -6.07 -4.44 -16.98
CA ALA A 57 -5.62 -5.45 -16.02
C ALA A 57 -5.86 -6.83 -16.65
N GLU A 58 -4.82 -7.40 -17.27
CA GLU A 58 -4.75 -8.82 -17.60
C GLU A 58 -5.28 -9.64 -16.40
N PRO A 59 -6.31 -10.50 -16.59
CA PRO A 59 -6.91 -11.24 -15.50
C PRO A 59 -5.96 -12.35 -15.05
N GLY A 60 -5.02 -12.00 -14.18
CA GLY A 60 -4.20 -12.94 -13.46
C GLY A 60 -2.71 -12.61 -13.48
N SER A 61 -2.22 -12.04 -12.39
CA SER A 61 -1.16 -12.68 -11.62
C SER A 61 -0.97 -11.99 -10.25
N ASN A 62 -0.79 -12.83 -9.23
CA ASN A 62 -0.09 -12.53 -7.99
C ASN A 62 -0.72 -11.53 -6.98
N TRP A 63 -1.89 -11.84 -6.44
CA TRP A 63 -1.97 -11.84 -4.96
C TRP A 63 -1.37 -13.16 -4.48
N LYS A 64 -0.04 -13.27 -4.50
CA LYS A 64 0.65 -14.36 -3.82
C LYS A 64 0.78 -13.94 -2.36
N LEU A 65 0.06 -14.64 -1.49
CA LEU A 65 0.43 -14.61 -0.08
C LEU A 65 1.86 -15.11 0.05
N SER A 66 2.60 -14.59 1.01
CA SER A 66 3.91 -15.12 1.37
C SER A 66 3.84 -16.63 1.61
N GLU A 67 4.94 -17.31 1.33
CA GLU A 67 5.03 -18.76 1.41
C GLU A 67 4.54 -19.27 2.78
N GLY A 68 3.54 -20.16 2.78
CA GLY A 68 2.92 -20.70 4.00
C GLY A 68 1.62 -20.03 4.47
N PHE A 69 1.14 -18.96 3.79
CA PHE A 69 -0.16 -18.35 4.09
C PHE A 69 -1.22 -18.68 3.03
N SER A 70 -2.44 -19.02 3.47
CA SER A 70 -3.60 -19.26 2.61
C SER A 70 -4.78 -18.40 3.03
N SER A 71 -5.53 -17.86 2.07
CA SER A 71 -6.76 -17.11 2.34
C SER A 71 -7.98 -17.88 1.80
N ILE A 72 -9.05 -17.94 2.60
CA ILE A 72 -10.34 -18.55 2.22
C ILE A 72 -11.16 -17.58 1.33
N SER A 73 -10.78 -16.31 1.29
CA SER A 73 -11.52 -15.23 0.63
C SER A 73 -10.82 -14.73 -0.63
N LYS A 74 -11.54 -14.73 -1.77
CA LYS A 74 -11.12 -14.09 -3.02
C LYS A 74 -10.91 -12.59 -2.81
N VAL A 75 -9.66 -12.13 -2.88
CA VAL A 75 -9.35 -10.70 -2.86
C VAL A 75 -9.83 -10.10 -4.20
N ARG A 76 -10.66 -9.07 -4.15
CA ARG A 76 -11.07 -8.33 -5.35
C ARG A 76 -9.91 -7.45 -5.81
N THR A 77 -9.25 -7.88 -6.88
CA THR A 77 -8.13 -7.21 -7.54
C THR A 77 -8.69 -6.10 -8.43
N THR A 78 -8.65 -4.84 -7.99
CA THR A 78 -9.21 -3.73 -8.81
C THR A 78 -8.49 -2.41 -8.59
N GLY A 79 -7.25 -2.40 -8.08
CA GLY A 79 -6.52 -1.17 -7.83
C GLY A 79 -5.03 -1.37 -7.56
N LEU A 80 -4.31 -0.26 -7.47
CA LEU A 80 -2.86 -0.23 -7.21
C LEU A 80 -2.56 -0.63 -5.76
N ARG A 81 -1.58 -1.49 -5.58
CA ARG A 81 -1.16 -2.05 -4.28
C ARG A 81 -0.10 -1.17 -3.62
N PHE A 82 0.22 -1.51 -2.37
CA PHE A 82 1.28 -0.83 -1.63
C PHE A 82 2.65 -1.00 -2.31
N ALA A 83 2.92 -2.18 -2.88
CA ALA A 83 4.14 -2.44 -3.65
C ALA A 83 4.26 -1.48 -4.84
N ASP A 84 3.18 -1.37 -5.63
CA ASP A 84 3.15 -0.50 -6.81
C ASP A 84 3.35 1.00 -6.43
N LEU A 85 2.84 1.41 -5.26
CA LEU A 85 3.13 2.74 -4.68
C LEU A 85 4.62 2.89 -4.34
N LEU A 86 5.22 1.92 -3.66
CA LEU A 86 6.64 1.96 -3.28
C LEU A 86 7.56 1.98 -4.50
N ASP A 87 7.28 1.17 -5.52
CA ASP A 87 8.03 1.15 -6.78
C ASP A 87 8.00 2.53 -7.45
N ARG A 88 6.80 3.12 -7.55
CA ARG A 88 6.63 4.45 -8.12
C ARG A 88 7.41 5.51 -7.34
N LEU A 89 7.33 5.48 -6.01
CA LEU A 89 8.10 6.38 -5.15
C LEU A 89 9.61 6.18 -5.30
N SER A 90 10.10 4.94 -5.38
CA SER A 90 11.53 4.64 -5.56
C SER A 90 12.07 5.12 -6.90
N LEU A 91 11.27 5.03 -7.97
CA LEU A 91 11.65 5.48 -9.31
C LEU A 91 11.66 7.01 -9.42
N GLU A 92 10.63 7.67 -8.87
CA GLU A 92 10.52 9.13 -8.92
C GLU A 92 11.49 9.84 -7.95
N PHE A 93 11.82 9.18 -6.83
CA PHE A 93 12.56 9.77 -5.72
C PHE A 93 13.74 8.88 -5.23
N PRO A 94 14.77 8.63 -6.07
CA PRO A 94 15.80 7.63 -5.80
C PRO A 94 16.76 7.97 -4.64
N GLU A 95 16.90 9.24 -4.25
CA GLU A 95 17.75 9.67 -3.15
C GLU A 95 17.02 9.74 -1.80
N MET A 96 15.72 9.48 -1.78
CA MET A 96 14.91 9.59 -0.57
C MET A 96 14.66 8.22 0.03
N ARG A 97 14.81 8.14 1.35
CA ARG A 97 14.59 6.91 2.09
C ARG A 97 13.12 6.77 2.45
N PHE A 98 12.50 5.67 2.03
CA PHE A 98 11.15 5.32 2.42
C PHE A 98 11.17 4.29 3.55
N ARG A 99 10.34 4.52 4.57
CA ARG A 99 10.11 3.58 5.68
C ARG A 99 8.64 3.30 5.82
N PHE A 100 8.31 2.12 6.32
CA PHE A 100 6.96 1.76 6.72
C PHE A 100 7.04 0.71 7.81
N THR A 101 5.95 0.52 8.54
CA THR A 101 5.81 -0.57 9.50
C THR A 101 4.48 -1.26 9.25
N SER A 102 4.47 -2.59 9.27
CA SER A 102 3.25 -3.39 9.21
C SER A 102 3.26 -4.44 10.32
N PRO A 103 2.17 -4.55 11.11
CA PRO A 103 2.01 -5.63 12.08
C PRO A 103 1.60 -6.96 11.44
N HIS A 104 1.43 -7.02 10.11
CA HIS A 104 0.92 -8.18 9.38
C HIS A 104 1.87 -8.64 8.25
N PRO A 105 3.05 -9.17 8.58
CA PRO A 105 4.08 -9.50 7.59
C PRO A 105 3.64 -10.53 6.54
N LYS A 106 2.64 -11.35 6.84
CA LYS A 106 2.05 -12.36 5.95
C LYS A 106 1.52 -11.82 4.61
N ASP A 107 1.17 -10.54 4.58
CA ASP A 107 0.52 -9.90 3.43
C ASP A 107 1.55 -9.16 2.54
N PHE A 108 2.86 -9.31 2.80
CA PHE A 108 3.91 -8.85 1.89
C PHE A 108 4.22 -9.95 0.86
N PRO A 109 4.23 -9.61 -0.44
CA PRO A 109 4.80 -10.50 -1.46
C PRO A 109 6.33 -10.55 -1.30
N ASP A 110 6.96 -11.64 -1.78
CA ASP A 110 8.42 -11.81 -1.74
C ASP A 110 9.19 -10.76 -2.58
N GLU A 111 8.47 -9.98 -3.39
CA GLU A 111 8.99 -8.94 -4.28
C GLU A 111 9.36 -7.64 -3.53
N LEU A 112 9.07 -7.54 -2.22
CA LEU A 112 9.14 -6.33 -1.40
C LEU A 112 10.30 -6.34 -0.38
#